data_AF-A0AAV6C5B1-F1
#
_entry.id   AF-A0AAV6C5B1-F1
#
_cell.length_a   1.000
_cell.length_b   1.000
_cell.length_c   1.000
_cell.angle_alpha   90.00
_cell.angle_beta   90.00
_cell.angle_gamma   90.00
#
_symmetry.space_group_name_H-M   'P 1'
#
loop_
_entity.id
_entity.type
_entity.pdbx_description
1 polymer ?
#
loop_
_entity_poly.entity_id
_entity_poly.type
_entity_poly.pdbx_seq_one_letter_code
_entity_poly.pdbx_strand_id
1 'polypeptide(L)'
;MNSSIPQIAEAPADAADSSSRPAVLRSLICNRVRRICVNVVGSRLQAIVLTGSLARDEATFARTARKYKVLGDAEFMVVLKKGQTLPKAASLRALREQMEEDLRRQGILCKVDLSAVSPDYFRRLAPHILSYELKHCGRVIWGDEDVLRSIPEISATDLSREDAVRLLCNRLVELLECAPEIFNGRNSISVKLHYKLVKLYLDMAASLLVFLRCYAPTYRERAQILTRLAIQHAGTACDPIEIVPFAELVADCTHWKLAKHDGFEAGPDVSWCEAVQCAHSLWRWELIHLTGSPESIADEELFQAWEHSQPRQANLRGWARVFRLCGWRRGRRQWMRWLRLSWKTGPRFGVYEAALELLFHASSLAGGTLNQTELGADFCDLHRLLPVAGQREGNRESNGAHALAATIISNYQEFLTGTRT
;
A
#
# COMPACT_ATOMS: atom_id res chain seq x y z
N MET A 1 -69.27 -12.89 -19.07
CA MET A 1 -67.92 -12.62 -19.60
C MET A 1 -67.54 -11.19 -19.21
N ASN A 2 -66.26 -10.96 -18.93
CA ASN A 2 -65.61 -9.79 -18.32
C ASN A 2 -65.69 -9.68 -16.79
N SER A 3 -64.83 -10.46 -16.11
CA SER A 3 -64.28 -10.11 -14.80
C SER A 3 -63.24 -9.00 -14.98
N SER A 4 -63.48 -7.84 -14.38
CA SER A 4 -62.51 -6.75 -14.27
C SER A 4 -61.63 -6.97 -13.03
N ILE A 5 -60.35 -7.21 -13.26
CA ILE A 5 -59.31 -7.30 -12.23
C ILE A 5 -58.99 -5.87 -11.75
N PRO A 6 -59.00 -5.56 -10.45
CA PRO A 6 -58.55 -4.26 -9.96
C PRO A 6 -57.03 -4.15 -10.07
N GLN A 7 -56.58 -3.06 -10.70
CA GLN A 7 -55.19 -2.64 -10.76
C GLN A 7 -54.63 -2.43 -9.34
N ILE A 8 -53.61 -3.22 -8.99
CA ILE A 8 -52.75 -2.95 -7.85
C ILE A 8 -51.91 -1.73 -8.23
N ALA A 9 -52.14 -0.61 -7.54
CA ALA A 9 -51.29 0.56 -7.63
C ALA A 9 -49.87 0.20 -7.17
N GLU A 10 -48.92 0.27 -8.10
CA GLU A 10 -47.49 0.22 -7.79
C GLU A 10 -47.15 1.39 -6.87
N ALA A 11 -46.78 1.08 -5.64
CA ALA A 11 -46.17 2.05 -4.74
C ALA A 11 -44.79 2.46 -5.30
N PRO A 12 -44.44 3.75 -5.29
CA PRO A 12 -43.16 4.22 -5.82
C PRO A 12 -41.99 3.67 -5.00
N ALA A 13 -41.03 3.09 -5.71
CA ALA A 13 -39.83 2.44 -5.16
C ALA A 13 -38.75 3.42 -4.64
N ASP A 14 -39.12 4.64 -4.24
CA ASP A 14 -38.18 5.74 -3.97
C ASP A 14 -38.28 6.34 -2.56
N ALA A 15 -38.64 5.53 -1.56
CA ALA A 15 -38.61 5.96 -0.17
C ALA A 15 -38.13 4.85 0.78
N ALA A 16 -36.85 4.48 0.66
CA ALA A 16 -36.17 3.69 1.69
C ALA A 16 -34.67 4.08 1.78
N ASP A 17 -34.43 5.06 2.64
CA ASP A 17 -33.24 5.28 3.47
C ASP A 17 -31.87 5.44 2.77
N SER A 18 -31.48 6.71 2.60
CA SER A 18 -30.19 7.20 2.13
C SER A 18 -29.05 7.05 3.16
N SER A 19 -29.30 6.44 4.33
CA SER A 19 -28.24 6.03 5.24
C SER A 19 -27.69 4.62 4.88
N SER A 20 -26.39 4.59 4.54
CA SER A 20 -25.50 3.43 4.76
C SER A 20 -25.26 2.36 3.67
N ARG A 21 -25.46 2.58 2.36
CA ARG A 21 -25.03 1.61 1.30
C ARG A 21 -23.55 1.12 1.43
N PRO A 22 -22.54 1.97 1.73
CA PRO A 22 -21.18 1.50 2.03
C PRO A 22 -21.09 0.63 3.30
N ALA A 23 -21.87 0.94 4.35
CA ALA A 23 -21.91 0.11 5.55
C ALA A 23 -22.58 -1.24 5.28
N VAL A 24 -23.59 -1.29 4.40
CA VAL A 24 -24.20 -2.54 3.92
C VAL A 24 -23.17 -3.37 3.17
N LEU A 25 -22.43 -2.78 2.22
CA LEU A 25 -21.36 -3.49 1.50
C LEU A 25 -20.27 -4.00 2.44
N ARG A 26 -19.82 -3.17 3.39
CA ARG A 26 -18.89 -3.58 4.45
C ARG A 26 -19.43 -4.75 5.26
N SER A 27 -20.69 -4.68 5.68
CA SER A 27 -21.36 -5.75 6.44
C SER A 27 -21.44 -7.04 5.62
N LEU A 28 -21.76 -6.98 4.33
CA LEU A 28 -21.76 -8.14 3.44
C LEU A 28 -20.37 -8.79 3.32
N ILE A 29 -19.33 -7.97 3.12
CA ILE A 29 -17.94 -8.44 3.07
C ILE A 29 -17.55 -9.10 4.40
N CYS A 30 -17.77 -8.41 5.52
CA CYS A 30 -17.45 -8.94 6.86
C CYS A 30 -18.20 -10.23 7.16
N ASN A 31 -19.49 -10.30 6.83
CA ASN A 31 -20.31 -11.50 7.03
C ASN A 31 -19.82 -12.68 6.21
N ARG A 32 -19.37 -12.46 4.97
CA ARG A 32 -18.82 -13.51 4.11
C ARG A 32 -17.52 -14.06 4.68
N VAL A 33 -16.58 -13.18 5.03
CA VAL A 33 -15.30 -13.57 5.64
C VAL A 33 -15.55 -14.32 6.96
N ARG A 34 -16.40 -13.76 7.84
CA ARG A 34 -16.79 -14.39 9.10
C ARG A 34 -17.29 -15.82 8.89
N ARG A 35 -18.27 -16.02 8.00
CA ARG A 35 -18.88 -17.33 7.76
C ARG A 35 -17.83 -18.35 7.29
N ILE A 36 -17.00 -17.98 6.32
CA ILE A 36 -15.98 -18.89 5.77
C ILE A 36 -14.91 -19.20 6.83
N CYS A 37 -14.40 -18.21 7.55
CA CYS A 37 -13.41 -18.42 8.60
C CYS A 37 -13.95 -19.29 9.73
N VAL A 38 -15.16 -19.04 10.22
CA VAL A 38 -15.77 -19.85 11.30
C VAL A 38 -15.97 -21.29 10.84
N ASN A 39 -16.41 -21.51 9.60
CA ASN A 39 -16.63 -22.87 9.08
C ASN A 39 -15.34 -23.65 8.86
N VAL A 40 -14.28 -23.01 8.35
CA VAL A 40 -13.04 -23.72 7.96
C VAL A 40 -12.00 -23.75 9.09
N VAL A 41 -11.88 -22.68 9.87
CA VAL A 41 -10.92 -22.62 10.99
C VAL A 41 -11.52 -23.26 12.25
N GLY A 42 -12.83 -23.11 12.44
CA GLY A 42 -13.60 -23.78 13.48
C GLY A 42 -13.14 -23.42 14.90
N SER A 43 -13.04 -24.45 15.74
CA SER A 43 -12.74 -24.33 17.17
C SER A 43 -11.37 -23.72 17.50
N ARG A 44 -10.46 -23.61 16.52
CA ARG A 44 -9.14 -22.98 16.67
C ARG A 44 -9.20 -21.45 16.63
N LEU A 45 -10.28 -20.89 16.11
CA LEU A 45 -10.46 -19.45 15.98
C LEU A 45 -10.75 -18.82 17.35
N GLN A 46 -10.06 -17.72 17.66
CA GLN A 46 -10.32 -16.87 18.83
C GLN A 46 -11.08 -15.61 18.41
N ALA A 47 -10.64 -14.95 17.35
CA ALA A 47 -11.28 -13.74 16.85
C ALA A 47 -11.01 -13.55 15.34
N ILE A 48 -11.82 -12.70 14.72
CA ILE A 48 -11.54 -12.13 13.38
C ILE A 48 -11.55 -10.62 13.52
N VAL A 49 -10.44 -10.01 13.14
CA VAL A 49 -10.25 -8.56 13.17
C VAL A 49 -10.26 -8.01 11.75
N LEU A 50 -11.04 -6.96 11.51
CA LEU A 50 -11.02 -6.12 10.33
C LEU A 50 -10.04 -4.95 10.55
N THR A 51 -9.20 -4.68 9.56
CA THR A 51 -8.24 -3.56 9.56
C THR A 51 -8.26 -2.80 8.22
N GLY A 52 -7.38 -1.80 8.10
CA GLY A 52 -7.23 -0.97 6.91
C GLY A 52 -8.42 -0.04 6.66
N SER A 53 -8.53 0.45 5.42
CA SER A 53 -9.52 1.47 5.06
C SER A 53 -10.97 1.06 5.31
N LEU A 54 -11.29 -0.24 5.22
CA LEU A 54 -12.64 -0.73 5.48
C LEU A 54 -13.01 -0.70 6.98
N ALA A 55 -12.03 -0.82 7.88
CA ALA A 55 -12.24 -0.68 9.32
C ALA A 55 -12.49 0.78 9.73
N ARG A 56 -11.83 1.72 9.03
CA ARG A 56 -11.95 3.17 9.21
C ARG A 56 -13.21 3.79 8.61
N ASP A 57 -14.03 2.99 7.91
CA ASP A 57 -15.13 3.48 7.08
C ASP A 57 -14.66 4.44 5.96
N GLU A 58 -13.44 4.19 5.43
CA GLU A 58 -12.75 4.98 4.39
C GLU A 58 -12.45 4.16 3.11
N ALA A 59 -13.10 3.00 2.95
CA ALA A 59 -12.98 2.18 1.76
C ALA A 59 -13.68 2.86 0.57
N THR A 60 -13.05 2.81 -0.61
CA THR A 60 -13.62 3.38 -1.84
C THR A 60 -14.41 2.31 -2.56
N PHE A 61 -15.69 2.59 -2.79
CA PHE A 61 -16.59 1.74 -3.56
C PHE A 61 -16.93 2.44 -4.88
N ALA A 62 -16.61 1.77 -5.98
CA ALA A 62 -17.03 2.18 -7.32
C ALA A 62 -18.20 1.32 -7.77
N ARG A 63 -19.26 1.96 -8.24
CA ARG A 63 -20.41 1.27 -8.84
C ARG A 63 -20.18 1.12 -10.34
N THR A 64 -20.48 -0.06 -10.85
CA THR A 64 -20.65 -0.34 -12.28
C THR A 64 -22.09 -0.76 -12.52
N ALA A 65 -22.55 -0.78 -13.77
CA ALA A 65 -23.96 -1.00 -14.14
C ALA A 65 -24.69 -2.14 -13.40
N ARG A 66 -23.98 -3.20 -12.95
CA ARG A 66 -24.56 -4.32 -12.18
C ARG A 66 -23.70 -4.82 -11.00
N LYS A 67 -22.56 -4.19 -10.70
CA LYS A 67 -21.60 -4.69 -9.69
C LYS A 67 -20.99 -3.55 -8.89
N TYR A 68 -20.61 -3.85 -7.65
CA TYR A 68 -19.78 -2.98 -6.83
C TYR A 68 -18.34 -3.45 -6.91
N LYS A 69 -17.40 -2.53 -7.03
CA LYS A 69 -15.96 -2.80 -6.96
C LYS A 69 -15.38 -2.04 -5.78
N VAL A 70 -14.66 -2.74 -4.91
CA VAL A 70 -13.82 -2.12 -3.89
C VAL A 70 -12.49 -1.80 -4.57
N LEU A 71 -12.06 -0.53 -4.57
CA LEU A 71 -10.80 -0.13 -5.24
C LEU A 71 -9.56 -0.44 -4.40
N GLY A 72 -9.73 -0.73 -3.11
CA GLY A 72 -8.70 -1.27 -2.23
C GLY A 72 -8.98 -2.71 -1.84
N ASP A 73 -8.16 -3.21 -0.92
CA ASP A 73 -8.31 -4.54 -0.34
C ASP A 73 -9.11 -4.47 0.95
N ALA A 74 -9.87 -5.52 1.23
CA ALA A 74 -10.47 -5.74 2.55
C ALA A 74 -9.52 -6.62 3.37
N GLU A 75 -8.89 -6.01 4.37
CA GLU A 75 -7.81 -6.64 5.15
C GLU A 75 -8.34 -7.22 6.47
N PHE A 76 -8.04 -8.51 6.71
CA PHE A 76 -8.47 -9.22 7.91
C PHE A 76 -7.31 -9.95 8.59
N MET A 77 -7.38 -10.03 9.92
CA MET A 77 -6.53 -10.88 10.75
C MET A 77 -7.38 -11.98 11.40
N VAL A 78 -7.02 -13.22 11.12
CA VAL A 78 -7.58 -14.43 11.73
C VAL A 78 -6.76 -14.73 12.97
N VAL A 79 -7.32 -14.45 14.15
CA VAL A 79 -6.64 -14.69 15.43
C VAL A 79 -6.92 -16.11 15.87
N LEU A 80 -5.88 -16.93 15.93
CA LEU A 80 -5.97 -18.30 16.43
C LEU A 80 -5.72 -18.35 17.93
N LYS A 81 -6.35 -19.30 18.62
CA LYS A 81 -6.11 -19.54 20.04
C LYS A 81 -4.62 -19.80 20.31
N LYS A 82 -4.15 -19.44 21.51
CA LYS A 82 -2.77 -19.64 21.92
C LYS A 82 -2.33 -21.10 21.73
N GLY A 83 -1.11 -21.31 21.21
CA GLY A 83 -0.54 -22.64 20.96
C GLY A 83 -1.01 -23.31 19.66
N GLN A 84 -1.93 -22.70 18.90
CA GLN A 84 -2.34 -23.25 17.61
C GLN A 84 -1.31 -22.94 16.52
N THR A 85 -1.08 -23.93 15.64
CA THR A 85 -0.23 -23.75 14.46
C THR A 85 -0.89 -22.83 13.44
N LEU A 86 -0.15 -21.81 12.99
CA LEU A 86 -0.62 -20.91 11.94
C LEU A 86 -0.81 -21.68 10.61
N PRO A 87 -1.89 -21.42 9.84
CA PRO A 87 -2.10 -22.05 8.56
C PRO A 87 -0.97 -21.73 7.58
N LYS A 88 -0.66 -22.68 6.70
CA LYS A 88 0.29 -22.44 5.61
C LYS A 88 -0.26 -21.36 4.66
N ALA A 89 0.64 -20.60 4.01
CA ALA A 89 0.26 -19.55 3.06
C ALA A 89 -0.68 -20.05 1.95
N ALA A 90 -0.50 -21.28 1.47
CA ALA A 90 -1.37 -21.90 0.47
C ALA A 90 -2.82 -22.08 0.99
N SER A 91 -3.00 -22.42 2.26
CA SER A 91 -4.32 -22.57 2.87
C SER A 91 -5.03 -21.23 3.02
N LEU A 92 -4.30 -20.18 3.43
CA LEU A 92 -4.85 -18.81 3.47
C LEU A 92 -5.19 -18.31 2.07
N ARG A 93 -4.37 -18.63 1.06
CA ARG A 93 -4.67 -18.30 -0.34
C ARG A 93 -5.97 -18.94 -0.81
N ALA A 94 -6.15 -20.24 -0.60
CA ALA A 94 -7.38 -20.93 -0.98
C ALA A 94 -8.62 -20.33 -0.31
N LEU A 95 -8.52 -19.94 0.97
CA LEU A 95 -9.59 -19.25 1.69
C LEU A 95 -9.92 -17.88 1.08
N ARG A 96 -8.90 -17.08 0.75
CA ARG A 96 -9.08 -15.78 0.09
C ARG A 96 -9.78 -15.95 -1.26
N GLU A 97 -9.31 -16.86 -2.09
CA GLU A 97 -9.91 -17.16 -3.40
C GLU A 97 -11.38 -17.57 -3.27
N GLN A 98 -11.71 -18.41 -2.28
CA GLN A 98 -13.09 -18.79 -1.99
C GLN A 98 -13.95 -17.58 -1.56
N MET A 99 -13.43 -16.70 -0.69
CA MET A 99 -14.13 -15.49 -0.24
C MET A 99 -14.39 -14.53 -1.41
N GLU A 100 -13.36 -14.25 -2.21
CA GLU A 100 -13.44 -13.38 -3.38
C GLU A 100 -14.45 -13.91 -4.42
N GLU A 101 -14.44 -15.23 -4.66
CA GLU A 101 -15.37 -15.88 -5.57
C GLU A 101 -16.81 -15.79 -5.08
N ASP A 102 -17.06 -16.03 -3.79
CA ASP A 102 -18.39 -15.90 -3.21
C ASP A 102 -18.91 -14.45 -3.25
N LEU A 103 -18.05 -13.45 -2.97
CA LEU A 103 -18.39 -12.03 -3.10
C LEU A 103 -18.71 -11.68 -4.56
N ARG A 104 -17.92 -12.20 -5.51
CA ARG A 104 -18.12 -11.98 -6.95
C ARG A 104 -19.48 -12.50 -7.41
N ARG A 105 -19.95 -13.66 -6.91
CA ARG A 105 -21.31 -14.17 -7.19
C ARG A 105 -22.42 -13.27 -6.65
N GLN A 106 -22.14 -12.50 -5.61
CA GLN A 106 -23.05 -11.48 -5.06
C GLN A 106 -22.91 -10.11 -5.74
N GLY A 107 -22.15 -10.02 -6.84
CA GLY A 107 -21.93 -8.78 -7.56
C GLY A 107 -20.93 -7.83 -6.90
N ILE A 108 -20.10 -8.31 -5.96
CA ILE A 108 -19.09 -7.52 -5.26
C ILE A 108 -17.69 -7.99 -5.70
N LEU A 109 -16.98 -7.14 -6.42
CA LEU A 109 -15.57 -7.31 -6.76
C LEU A 109 -14.71 -6.71 -5.66
N CYS A 110 -14.26 -7.54 -4.73
CA CYS A 110 -13.42 -7.13 -3.62
C CYS A 110 -12.23 -8.08 -3.52
N LYS A 111 -11.02 -7.53 -3.43
CA LYS A 111 -9.85 -8.31 -3.02
C LYS A 111 -9.85 -8.46 -1.51
N VAL A 112 -9.55 -9.67 -1.04
CA VAL A 112 -9.56 -9.98 0.40
C VAL A 112 -8.14 -10.36 0.78
N ASP A 113 -7.54 -9.61 1.71
CA ASP A 113 -6.31 -10.04 2.35
C ASP A 113 -6.60 -10.67 3.72
N LEU A 114 -5.89 -11.76 3.99
CA LEU A 114 -6.12 -12.61 5.15
C LEU A 114 -4.79 -13.03 5.74
N SER A 115 -4.50 -12.50 6.91
CA SER A 115 -3.33 -12.90 7.71
C SER A 115 -3.78 -13.74 8.89
N ALA A 116 -2.96 -14.71 9.32
CA ALA A 116 -3.21 -15.49 10.52
C ALA A 116 -2.19 -15.12 11.59
N VAL A 117 -2.69 -14.82 12.78
CA VAL A 117 -1.86 -14.35 13.91
C VAL A 117 -2.23 -15.09 15.19
N SER A 118 -1.29 -15.15 16.13
CA SER A 118 -1.58 -15.56 17.51
C SER A 118 -1.92 -14.32 18.35
N PRO A 119 -2.50 -14.47 19.56
CA PRO A 119 -2.83 -13.33 20.41
C PRO A 119 -1.58 -12.57 20.86
N ASP A 120 -0.43 -13.25 20.90
CA ASP A 120 0.86 -12.64 21.22
C ASP A 120 1.33 -11.64 20.16
N TYR A 121 0.77 -11.68 18.94
CA TYR A 121 1.06 -10.70 17.90
C TYR A 121 0.74 -9.28 18.36
N PHE A 122 -0.47 -9.06 18.85
CA PHE A 122 -0.96 -7.74 19.28
C PHE A 122 -0.12 -7.16 20.43
N ARG A 123 0.29 -8.01 21.38
CA ARG A 123 1.13 -7.63 22.53
C ARG A 123 2.55 -7.20 22.17
N ARG A 124 3.02 -7.56 20.97
CA ARG A 124 4.38 -7.29 20.49
C ARG A 124 4.42 -6.26 19.37
N LEU A 125 3.30 -5.60 19.09
CA LEU A 125 3.25 -4.57 18.07
C LEU A 125 4.14 -3.39 18.47
N ALA A 126 5.10 -3.09 17.60
CA ALA A 126 5.93 -1.90 17.69
C ALA A 126 5.11 -0.63 17.34
N PRO A 127 5.56 0.57 17.73
CA PRO A 127 4.91 1.84 17.39
C PRO A 127 5.10 2.17 15.89
N HIS A 128 4.37 1.44 15.06
CA HIS A 128 4.32 1.56 13.62
C HIS A 128 2.94 2.07 13.20
N ILE A 129 2.85 2.65 12.00
CA ILE A 129 1.62 3.24 11.46
C ILE A 129 0.48 2.21 11.51
N LEU A 130 0.74 0.98 11.06
CA LEU A 130 -0.24 -0.10 11.10
C LEU A 130 -0.72 -0.42 12.52
N SER A 131 0.20 -0.49 13.49
CA SER A 131 -0.14 -0.82 14.87
C SER A 131 -1.04 0.24 15.50
N TYR A 132 -0.73 1.51 15.22
CA TYR A 132 -1.52 2.64 15.68
C TYR A 132 -2.90 2.67 15.01
N GLU A 133 -2.97 2.56 13.68
CA GLU A 133 -4.25 2.47 12.97
C GLU A 133 -5.09 1.26 13.43
N LEU A 134 -4.46 0.11 13.71
CA LEU A 134 -5.13 -1.08 14.22
C LEU A 134 -5.68 -0.89 15.63
N LYS A 135 -4.96 -0.21 16.52
CA LYS A 135 -5.42 0.14 17.88
C LYS A 135 -6.63 1.07 17.84
N HIS A 136 -6.57 2.11 17.00
CA HIS A 136 -7.57 3.17 16.98
C HIS A 136 -8.79 2.85 16.11
N CYS A 137 -8.61 2.07 15.05
CA CYS A 137 -9.65 1.85 14.05
C CYS A 137 -9.94 0.37 13.76
N GLY A 138 -9.15 -0.56 14.31
CA GLY A 138 -9.40 -1.99 14.16
C GLY A 138 -10.77 -2.38 14.71
N ARG A 139 -11.43 -3.35 14.08
CA ARG A 139 -12.75 -3.82 14.50
C ARG A 139 -12.76 -5.33 14.66
N VAL A 140 -13.16 -5.83 15.82
CA VAL A 140 -13.48 -7.26 15.97
C VAL A 140 -14.82 -7.51 15.29
N ILE A 141 -14.85 -8.39 14.28
CA ILE A 141 -16.07 -8.75 13.56
C ILE A 141 -16.64 -10.11 13.99
N TRP A 142 -15.90 -10.85 14.80
CA TRP A 142 -16.31 -12.11 15.41
C TRP A 142 -15.35 -12.54 16.53
N GLY A 143 -15.86 -13.16 17.59
CA GLY A 143 -15.07 -13.82 18.64
C GLY A 143 -14.76 -12.90 19.82
N ASP A 144 -13.56 -13.01 20.37
CA ASP A 144 -13.08 -12.24 21.52
C ASP A 144 -12.96 -10.73 21.20
N GLU A 145 -13.88 -9.93 21.76
CA GLU A 145 -13.94 -8.47 21.56
C GLU A 145 -12.75 -7.72 22.19
N ASP A 146 -12.06 -8.34 23.16
CA ASP A 146 -10.99 -7.72 23.92
C ASP A 146 -9.61 -7.95 23.30
N VAL A 147 -9.52 -8.69 22.20
CA VAL A 147 -8.23 -9.04 21.57
C VAL A 147 -7.39 -7.81 21.23
N LEU A 148 -8.02 -6.71 20.79
CA LEU A 148 -7.35 -5.46 20.45
C LEU A 148 -6.94 -4.63 21.68
N ARG A 149 -7.55 -4.86 22.85
CA ARG A 149 -7.13 -4.19 24.10
C ARG A 149 -5.71 -4.55 24.51
N SER A 150 -5.21 -5.70 24.04
CA SER A 150 -3.84 -6.16 24.29
C SER A 150 -2.76 -5.44 23.49
N ILE A 151 -3.14 -4.62 22.50
CA ILE A 151 -2.20 -3.75 21.78
C ILE A 151 -1.71 -2.67 22.76
N PRO A 152 -0.39 -2.44 22.87
CA PRO A 152 0.16 -1.36 23.71
C PRO A 152 -0.46 -0.01 23.39
N GLU A 153 -0.49 0.89 24.37
CA GLU A 153 -0.76 2.30 24.08
C GLU A 153 0.39 2.85 23.24
N ILE A 154 0.06 3.46 22.09
CA ILE A 154 1.01 4.01 21.14
C ILE A 154 0.63 5.46 20.94
N SER A 155 1.53 6.39 21.25
CA SER A 155 1.33 7.80 20.90
C SER A 155 1.69 8.05 19.44
N ALA A 156 1.00 8.98 18.79
CA ALA A 156 1.39 9.49 17.47
C ALA A 156 2.82 10.06 17.46
N THR A 157 3.30 10.56 18.62
CA THR A 157 4.66 11.06 18.79
C THR A 157 5.71 9.96 18.76
N ASP A 158 5.34 8.72 19.06
CA ASP A 158 6.28 7.59 19.22
C ASP A 158 6.41 6.78 17.94
N LEU A 159 5.64 7.12 16.90
CA LEU A 159 5.65 6.42 15.62
C LEU A 159 7.06 6.44 15.00
N SER A 160 7.44 5.29 14.46
CA SER A 160 8.70 5.11 13.77
C SER A 160 8.75 5.95 12.50
N ARG A 161 9.67 6.92 12.46
CA ARG A 161 9.99 7.69 11.25
C ARG A 161 10.49 6.80 10.11
N GLU A 162 11.18 5.71 10.44
CA GLU A 162 11.61 4.75 9.43
C GLU A 162 10.41 4.03 8.77
N ASP A 163 9.36 3.75 9.53
CA ASP A 163 8.14 3.13 9.00
C ASP A 163 7.42 4.08 8.02
N ALA A 164 7.47 5.39 8.28
CA ALA A 164 6.98 6.43 7.38
C ALA A 164 7.76 6.46 6.05
N VAL A 165 9.09 6.48 6.10
CA VAL A 165 9.93 6.39 4.88
C VAL A 165 9.63 5.10 4.09
N ARG A 166 9.51 3.97 4.78
CA ARG A 166 9.16 2.68 4.15
C ARG A 166 7.79 2.72 3.50
N LEU A 167 6.80 3.38 4.10
CA LEU A 167 5.47 3.58 3.51
C LEU A 167 5.59 4.31 2.16
N LEU A 168 6.35 5.40 2.11
CA LEU A 168 6.57 6.18 0.89
C LEU A 168 7.28 5.34 -0.19
N CYS A 169 8.38 4.66 0.16
CA CYS A 169 9.10 3.77 -0.76
C CYS A 169 8.21 2.65 -1.32
N ASN A 170 7.37 2.03 -0.47
CA ASN A 170 6.42 1.01 -0.92
C ASN A 170 5.45 1.57 -1.98
N ARG A 171 4.95 2.79 -1.78
CA ARG A 171 3.99 3.40 -2.70
C ARG A 171 4.64 3.80 -4.02
N LEU A 172 5.89 4.27 -3.99
CA LEU A 172 6.69 4.55 -5.18
C LEU A 172 6.96 3.26 -5.96
N VAL A 173 7.40 2.18 -5.31
CA VAL A 173 7.54 0.87 -5.97
C VAL A 173 6.21 0.45 -6.63
N GLU A 174 5.09 0.58 -5.94
CA GLU A 174 3.78 0.22 -6.49
C GLU A 174 3.36 1.04 -7.72
N LEU A 175 3.87 2.26 -7.92
CA LEU A 175 3.60 3.04 -9.14
C LEU A 175 4.18 2.38 -10.39
N LEU A 176 5.26 1.60 -10.27
CA LEU A 176 5.87 0.87 -11.38
C LEU A 176 4.95 -0.22 -11.97
N GLU A 177 3.86 -0.59 -11.28
CA GLU A 177 2.80 -1.41 -11.88
C GLU A 177 2.04 -0.72 -13.02
N CYS A 178 2.25 0.59 -13.19
CA CYS A 178 1.75 1.43 -14.27
C CYS A 178 2.89 1.94 -15.18
N ALA A 179 4.08 1.31 -15.13
CA ALA A 179 5.23 1.64 -15.96
C ALA A 179 4.90 1.81 -17.47
N PRO A 180 4.06 0.96 -18.10
CA PRO A 180 3.66 1.15 -19.49
C PRO A 180 2.92 2.46 -19.79
N GLU A 181 2.24 3.04 -18.82
CA GLU A 181 1.58 4.33 -18.98
C GLU A 181 2.55 5.48 -18.69
N ILE A 182 3.38 5.32 -17.66
CA ILE A 182 4.37 6.31 -17.22
C ILE A 182 5.45 6.52 -18.30
N PHE A 183 6.04 5.45 -18.84
CA PHE A 183 7.18 5.54 -19.75
C PHE A 183 6.81 5.72 -21.22
N ASN A 184 5.56 5.47 -21.64
CA ASN A 184 5.13 5.64 -23.02
C ASN A 184 4.39 6.97 -23.27
N GLY A 185 4.31 7.86 -22.27
CA GLY A 185 3.80 9.22 -22.45
C GLY A 185 2.35 9.30 -22.96
N ARG A 186 1.43 8.51 -22.39
CA ARG A 186 0.02 8.60 -22.80
C ARG A 186 -0.58 9.94 -22.36
N ASN A 187 -1.31 10.59 -23.27
CA ASN A 187 -2.01 11.86 -23.02
C ASN A 187 -3.13 11.77 -21.97
N SER A 188 -3.57 10.58 -21.58
CA SER A 188 -4.59 10.38 -20.54
C SER A 188 -4.14 9.33 -19.52
N ILE A 189 -4.31 9.68 -18.24
CA ILE A 189 -4.00 8.82 -17.10
C ILE A 189 -5.13 7.80 -16.91
N SER A 190 -4.80 6.51 -16.80
CA SER A 190 -5.83 5.51 -16.50
C SER A 190 -6.37 5.65 -15.07
N VAL A 191 -7.56 5.10 -14.84
CA VAL A 191 -8.15 4.91 -13.50
C VAL A 191 -7.17 4.28 -12.50
N LYS A 192 -6.37 3.32 -12.97
CA LYS A 192 -5.41 2.59 -12.12
C LYS A 192 -4.28 3.51 -11.69
N LEU A 193 -3.69 4.26 -12.63
CA LEU A 193 -2.61 5.19 -12.33
C LEU A 193 -3.13 6.34 -11.46
N HIS A 194 -4.27 6.94 -11.81
CA HIS A 194 -4.90 8.00 -11.01
C HIS A 194 -5.13 7.57 -9.56
N TYR A 195 -5.72 6.39 -9.33
CA TYR A 195 -5.92 5.85 -7.98
C TYR A 195 -4.61 5.67 -7.19
N LYS A 196 -3.52 5.25 -7.87
CA LYS A 196 -2.21 5.12 -7.23
C LYS A 196 -1.57 6.48 -6.91
N LEU A 197 -1.78 7.50 -7.74
CA LEU A 197 -1.32 8.87 -7.49
C LEU A 197 -2.07 9.49 -6.31
N VAL A 198 -3.40 9.34 -6.24
CA VAL A 198 -4.18 9.74 -5.07
C VAL A 198 -3.63 9.08 -3.80
N LYS A 199 -3.38 7.76 -3.85
CA LYS A 199 -2.78 7.05 -2.71
C LYS A 199 -1.38 7.53 -2.36
N LEU A 200 -0.57 7.93 -3.35
CA LEU A 200 0.74 8.53 -3.10
C LEU A 200 0.61 9.82 -2.30
N TYR A 201 -0.26 10.75 -2.69
CA TYR A 201 -0.49 11.97 -1.90
C TYR A 201 -0.98 11.68 -0.48
N LEU A 202 -1.90 10.73 -0.31
CA LEU A 202 -2.38 10.33 1.02
C LEU A 202 -1.29 9.73 1.91
N ASP A 203 -0.35 8.98 1.33
CA ASP A 203 0.77 8.38 2.05
C ASP A 203 1.93 9.36 2.27
N MET A 204 2.15 10.33 1.37
CA MET A 204 3.05 11.47 1.61
C MET A 204 2.55 12.29 2.81
N ALA A 205 1.24 12.57 2.86
CA ALA A 205 0.61 13.22 4.01
C ALA A 205 0.79 12.41 5.30
N ALA A 206 0.58 11.10 5.26
CA ALA A 206 0.83 10.22 6.39
C ALA A 206 2.29 10.29 6.86
N SER A 207 3.23 10.22 5.92
CA SER A 207 4.66 10.21 6.19
C SER A 207 5.14 11.52 6.81
N LEU A 208 4.77 12.66 6.20
CA LEU A 208 5.06 14.00 6.72
C LEU A 208 4.54 14.17 8.15
N LEU A 209 3.29 13.78 8.43
CA LEU A 209 2.70 13.95 9.76
C LEU A 209 3.36 13.07 10.84
N VAL A 210 3.95 11.93 10.48
CA VAL A 210 4.78 11.13 11.41
C VAL A 210 6.04 11.91 11.78
N PHE A 211 6.71 12.52 10.82
CA PHE A 211 7.91 13.32 11.08
C PHE A 211 7.60 14.56 11.93
N LEU A 212 6.46 15.21 11.65
CA LEU A 212 5.91 16.33 12.41
C LEU A 212 5.25 15.91 13.74
N ARG A 213 5.30 14.63 14.12
CA ARG A 213 4.77 14.10 15.39
C ARG A 213 3.28 14.38 15.64
N CYS A 214 2.50 14.58 14.58
CA CYS A 214 1.07 14.90 14.62
C CYS A 214 0.23 13.98 13.74
N TYR A 215 0.68 12.72 13.59
CA TYR A 215 -0.04 11.70 12.83
C TYR A 215 -1.44 11.41 13.39
N ALA A 216 -2.40 11.16 12.48
CA ALA A 216 -3.76 10.73 12.79
C ALA A 216 -4.12 9.46 12.01
N PRO A 217 -4.98 8.58 12.57
CA PRO A 217 -5.21 7.24 12.02
C PRO A 217 -6.08 7.22 10.76
N THR A 218 -6.91 8.24 10.51
CA THR A 218 -7.78 8.31 9.32
C THR A 218 -7.26 9.29 8.26
N TYR A 219 -7.57 9.05 6.98
CA TYR A 219 -7.24 10.00 5.91
C TYR A 219 -7.91 11.36 6.18
N ARG A 220 -9.17 11.34 6.64
CA ARG A 220 -9.93 12.55 6.96
C ARG A 220 -9.24 13.42 8.02
N GLU A 221 -8.82 12.82 9.13
CA GLU A 221 -8.15 13.56 10.20
C GLU A 221 -6.79 14.10 9.74
N ARG A 222 -6.03 13.31 8.95
CA ARG A 222 -4.74 13.75 8.40
C ARG A 222 -4.90 14.97 7.50
N ALA A 223 -5.87 14.96 6.59
CA ALA A 223 -6.18 16.11 5.74
C ALA A 223 -6.55 17.34 6.58
N GLN A 224 -7.39 17.19 7.60
CA GLN A 224 -7.76 18.29 8.51
C GLN A 224 -6.56 18.85 9.30
N ILE A 225 -5.61 18.01 9.71
CA ILE A 225 -4.38 18.46 10.37
C ILE A 225 -3.52 19.26 9.38
N LEU A 226 -3.32 18.77 8.16
CA LEU A 226 -2.56 19.49 7.14
C LEU A 226 -3.19 20.82 6.76
N THR A 227 -4.52 20.89 6.59
CA THR A 227 -5.21 22.17 6.34
C THR A 227 -4.97 23.17 7.46
N ARG A 228 -5.00 22.73 8.73
CA ARG A 228 -4.69 23.61 9.87
C ARG A 228 -3.24 24.07 9.86
N LEU A 229 -2.29 23.17 9.56
CA LEU A 229 -0.88 23.52 9.44
C LEU A 229 -0.65 24.54 8.32
N ALA A 230 -1.31 24.37 7.17
CA ALA A 230 -1.24 25.29 6.04
C ALA A 230 -1.76 26.69 6.40
N ILE A 231 -2.86 26.80 7.16
CA ILE A 231 -3.36 28.09 7.64
C ILE A 231 -2.38 28.75 8.61
N GLN A 232 -1.81 27.97 9.53
CA GLN A 232 -0.87 28.49 10.55
C GLN A 232 0.46 28.96 9.94
N HIS A 233 0.89 28.32 8.86
CA HIS A 233 2.17 28.56 8.18
C HIS A 233 1.97 29.24 6.82
N ALA A 234 0.85 29.94 6.64
CA ALA A 234 0.56 30.66 5.40
C ALA A 234 1.67 31.69 5.13
N GLY A 235 2.41 31.49 4.03
CA GLY A 235 3.55 32.35 3.64
C GLY A 235 4.92 31.88 4.16
N THR A 236 5.00 30.78 4.90
CA THR A 236 6.26 30.12 5.25
C THR A 236 6.35 28.77 4.56
N ALA A 237 7.43 28.54 3.80
CA ALA A 237 7.72 27.21 3.28
C ALA A 237 7.99 26.26 4.46
N CYS A 238 7.27 25.14 4.51
CA CYS A 238 7.66 24.02 5.34
C CYS A 238 8.60 23.19 4.48
N ASP A 239 9.92 23.44 4.54
CA ASP A 239 10.88 22.57 3.87
C ASP A 239 10.55 21.11 4.23
N PRO A 240 10.21 20.23 3.25
CA PRO A 240 10.54 20.26 1.81
C PRO A 240 9.40 20.58 0.83
N ILE A 241 8.18 20.83 1.31
CA ILE A 241 7.01 20.98 0.45
C ILE A 241 6.28 22.29 0.81
N GLU A 242 5.83 23.00 -0.22
CA GLU A 242 4.89 24.10 -0.04
C GLU A 242 3.58 23.59 0.60
N ILE A 243 3.46 23.81 1.90
CA ILE A 243 2.44 23.17 2.73
C ILE A 243 1.01 23.54 2.31
N VAL A 244 0.81 24.74 1.76
CA VAL A 244 -0.51 25.23 1.32
C VAL A 244 -1.03 24.45 0.11
N PRO A 245 -0.38 24.49 -1.08
CA PRO A 245 -0.86 23.74 -2.24
C PRO A 245 -0.86 22.22 -1.98
N PHE A 246 0.08 21.72 -1.17
CA PHE A 246 0.08 20.31 -0.78
C PHE A 246 -1.13 19.93 0.08
N ALA A 247 -1.50 20.74 1.07
CA ALA A 247 -2.66 20.47 1.92
C ALA A 247 -3.97 20.52 1.13
N GLU A 248 -4.10 21.44 0.17
CA GLU A 248 -5.25 21.50 -0.75
C GLU A 248 -5.35 20.23 -1.60
N LEU A 249 -4.26 19.82 -2.23
CA LEU A 249 -4.24 18.62 -3.06
C LEU A 249 -4.51 17.34 -2.24
N VAL A 250 -3.99 17.25 -1.01
CA VAL A 250 -4.30 16.14 -0.09
C VAL A 250 -5.77 16.16 0.33
N ALA A 251 -6.37 17.32 0.54
CA ALA A 251 -7.79 17.44 0.85
C ALA A 251 -8.65 16.94 -0.33
N ASP A 252 -8.32 17.31 -1.56
CA ASP A 252 -9.01 16.85 -2.77
C ASP A 252 -8.83 15.34 -2.99
N CYS A 253 -7.61 14.84 -2.83
CA CYS A 253 -7.31 13.40 -2.84
C CYS A 253 -8.12 12.65 -1.79
N THR A 254 -8.25 13.21 -0.58
CA THR A 254 -9.03 12.63 0.52
C THR A 254 -10.51 12.64 0.18
N HIS A 255 -11.04 13.76 -0.33
CA HIS A 255 -12.43 13.86 -0.75
C HIS A 255 -12.76 12.80 -1.81
N TRP A 256 -11.96 12.74 -2.88
CA TRP A 256 -12.14 11.76 -3.95
C TRP A 256 -12.02 10.32 -3.43
N LYS A 257 -11.06 10.03 -2.55
CA LYS A 257 -10.88 8.69 -1.96
C LYS A 257 -12.11 8.26 -1.16
N LEU A 258 -12.75 9.18 -0.46
CA LEU A 258 -13.90 8.91 0.42
C LEU A 258 -15.26 9.06 -0.30
N ALA A 259 -15.28 9.70 -1.47
CA ALA A 259 -16.47 9.87 -2.28
C ALA A 259 -17.01 8.51 -2.78
N LYS A 260 -18.33 8.52 -3.04
CA LYS A 260 -18.99 7.41 -3.74
C LYS A 260 -18.85 7.69 -5.23
N HIS A 261 -18.40 6.68 -5.99
CA HIS A 261 -18.20 6.83 -7.43
C HIS A 261 -19.29 6.06 -8.17
N ASP A 262 -20.19 6.77 -8.85
CA ASP A 262 -21.13 6.19 -9.81
C ASP A 262 -20.48 6.18 -11.20
N GLY A 263 -19.64 5.17 -11.46
CA GLY A 263 -18.71 5.16 -12.59
C GLY A 263 -17.30 5.58 -12.17
N PHE A 264 -16.49 6.06 -13.11
CA PHE A 264 -15.23 6.73 -12.79
C PHE A 264 -15.44 8.22 -12.99
N GLU A 265 -15.65 8.95 -11.90
CA GLU A 265 -15.71 10.40 -11.92
C GLU A 265 -14.30 10.98 -12.07
N ALA A 266 -14.18 12.10 -12.77
CA ALA A 266 -12.93 12.83 -12.86
C ALA A 266 -12.46 13.19 -11.44
N GLY A 267 -11.29 12.70 -11.05
CA GLY A 267 -10.68 13.04 -9.77
C GLY A 267 -9.87 14.33 -9.85
N PRO A 268 -9.10 14.65 -8.78
CA PRO A 268 -8.21 15.80 -8.82
C PRO A 268 -7.26 15.71 -10.01
N ASP A 269 -6.93 16.85 -10.62
CA ASP A 269 -5.92 16.87 -11.67
C ASP A 269 -4.56 16.58 -11.05
N VAL A 270 -4.06 15.36 -11.25
CA VAL A 270 -2.81 14.88 -10.65
C VAL A 270 -1.85 14.47 -11.74
N SER A 271 -0.75 15.20 -11.86
CA SER A 271 0.37 14.80 -12.71
C SER A 271 1.21 13.74 -12.02
N TRP A 272 1.54 12.66 -12.73
CA TRP A 272 2.44 11.64 -12.19
C TRP A 272 3.85 12.21 -11.98
N CYS A 273 4.29 13.12 -12.84
CA CYS A 273 5.61 13.73 -12.77
C CYS A 273 5.74 14.60 -11.51
N GLU A 274 4.76 15.51 -11.30
CA GLU A 274 4.71 16.36 -10.10
C GLU A 274 4.58 15.53 -8.82
N ALA A 275 3.77 14.46 -8.84
CA ALA A 275 3.64 13.58 -7.69
C ALA A 275 4.94 12.88 -7.33
N VAL A 276 5.73 12.42 -8.32
CA VAL A 276 7.03 11.78 -8.09
C VAL A 276 8.07 12.81 -7.62
N GLN A 277 8.09 14.02 -8.18
CA GLN A 277 8.99 15.10 -7.75
C GLN A 277 8.69 15.57 -6.31
N CYS A 278 7.41 15.70 -5.97
CA CYS A 278 6.97 16.00 -4.61
C CYS A 278 7.37 14.86 -3.64
N ALA A 279 7.16 13.61 -4.03
CA ALA A 279 7.58 12.45 -3.25
C ALA A 279 9.11 12.37 -3.09
N HIS A 280 9.87 12.73 -4.12
CA HIS A 280 11.34 12.78 -4.08
C HIS A 280 11.83 13.83 -3.08
N SER A 281 11.26 15.04 -3.14
CA SER A 281 11.58 16.13 -2.21
C SER A 281 11.27 15.76 -0.76
N LEU A 282 10.10 15.16 -0.52
CA LEU A 282 9.73 14.63 0.79
C LEU A 282 10.68 13.54 1.25
N TRP A 283 10.95 12.55 0.40
CA TRP A 283 11.84 11.42 0.72
C TRP A 283 13.24 11.90 1.10
N ARG A 284 13.81 12.87 0.37
CA ARG A 284 15.14 13.45 0.70
C ARG A 284 15.14 14.07 2.09
N TRP A 285 14.16 14.93 2.38
CA TRP A 285 14.02 15.59 3.68
C TRP A 285 13.80 14.61 4.82
N GLU A 286 12.96 13.60 4.61
CA GLU A 286 12.72 12.54 5.59
C GLU A 286 14.01 11.78 5.91
N LEU A 287 14.81 11.45 4.89
CA LEU A 287 16.09 10.78 5.09
C LEU A 287 17.10 11.69 5.81
N ILE A 288 17.22 12.96 5.42
CA ILE A 288 18.05 13.95 6.12
C ILE A 288 17.70 13.97 7.63
N HIS A 289 16.41 14.03 7.96
CA HIS A 289 15.93 14.05 9.33
C HIS A 289 16.07 12.71 10.06
N LEU A 290 16.06 11.59 9.33
CA LEU A 290 16.21 10.25 9.88
C LEU A 290 17.68 9.92 10.16
N THR A 291 18.59 10.30 9.28
CA THR A 291 20.03 9.98 9.36
C THR A 291 20.86 11.08 10.01
N GLY A 292 20.34 12.30 10.10
CA GLY A 292 21.09 13.48 10.53
C GLY A 292 22.13 13.95 9.50
N SER A 293 21.94 13.60 8.22
CA SER A 293 22.83 13.99 7.14
C SER A 293 22.70 15.50 6.79
N PRO A 294 23.72 16.14 6.20
CA PRO A 294 23.62 17.51 5.70
C PRO A 294 22.61 17.64 4.54
N GLU A 295 22.02 18.82 4.32
CA GLU A 295 21.03 19.04 3.25
C GLU A 295 21.60 18.90 1.83
N SER A 296 22.89 19.22 1.64
CA SER A 296 23.56 19.25 0.34
C SER A 296 24.04 17.88 -0.18
N ILE A 297 23.74 16.82 0.56
CA ILE A 297 24.19 15.45 0.26
C ILE A 297 23.46 14.87 -0.97
N ALA A 298 24.15 14.01 -1.73
CA ALA A 298 23.57 13.33 -2.88
C ALA A 298 22.54 12.24 -2.45
N ASP A 299 21.64 11.87 -3.37
CA ASP A 299 20.60 10.86 -3.10
C ASP A 299 21.20 9.50 -2.76
N GLU A 300 22.25 9.10 -3.47
CA GLU A 300 22.92 7.81 -3.29
C GLU A 300 23.56 7.72 -1.90
N GLU A 301 24.18 8.82 -1.44
CA GLU A 301 24.79 8.90 -0.13
C GLU A 301 23.74 8.91 1.01
N LEU A 302 22.59 9.57 0.80
CA LEU A 302 21.45 9.49 1.74
C LEU A 302 20.91 8.08 1.86
N PHE A 303 20.70 7.42 0.71
CA PHE A 303 20.20 6.06 0.68
C PHE A 303 21.17 5.11 1.39
N GLN A 304 22.47 5.25 1.14
CA GLN A 304 23.50 4.48 1.84
C GLN A 304 23.49 4.77 3.34
N ALA A 305 23.40 6.02 3.78
CA ALA A 305 23.34 6.35 5.20
C ALA A 305 22.12 5.70 5.89
N TRP A 306 20.96 5.72 5.22
CA TRP A 306 19.77 5.03 5.71
C TRP A 306 19.97 3.51 5.79
N GLU A 307 20.55 2.89 4.77
CA GLU A 307 20.83 1.46 4.78
C GLU A 307 21.82 1.06 5.90
N HIS A 308 22.87 1.85 6.13
CA HIS A 308 23.87 1.57 7.18
C HIS A 308 23.31 1.71 8.59
N SER A 309 22.21 2.45 8.78
CA SER A 309 21.50 2.54 10.06
C SER A 309 20.83 1.22 10.47
N GLN A 310 20.68 0.28 9.55
CA GLN A 310 19.91 -0.93 9.79
C GLN A 310 20.69 -2.00 10.58
N PRO A 311 20.04 -2.69 11.53
CA PRO A 311 20.64 -3.83 12.18
C PRO A 311 21.00 -4.92 11.17
N ARG A 312 22.28 -5.35 11.14
CA ARG A 312 22.76 -6.43 10.26
C ARG A 312 21.92 -7.72 10.38
N GLN A 313 21.36 -7.98 11.57
CA GLN A 313 20.47 -9.12 11.80
C GLN A 313 19.19 -9.05 10.95
N ALA A 314 18.63 -7.86 10.72
CA ALA A 314 17.46 -7.68 9.87
C ALA A 314 17.80 -8.00 8.40
N ASN A 315 18.96 -7.54 7.92
CA ASN A 315 19.44 -7.83 6.57
C ASN A 315 19.66 -9.34 6.34
N LEU A 316 20.32 -10.02 7.29
CA LEU A 316 20.53 -11.46 7.23
C LEU A 316 19.20 -12.24 7.24
N ARG A 317 18.23 -11.83 8.08
CA ARG A 317 16.89 -12.45 8.11
C ARG A 317 16.14 -12.23 6.79
N GLY A 318 16.27 -11.04 6.19
CA GLY A 318 15.73 -10.72 4.88
C GLY A 318 16.26 -11.67 3.81
N TRP A 319 17.58 -11.80 3.71
CA TRP A 319 18.20 -12.73 2.77
C TRP A 319 17.80 -14.19 3.05
N ALA A 320 17.79 -14.62 4.31
CA ALA A 320 17.33 -15.97 4.68
C ALA A 320 15.87 -16.25 4.28
N ARG A 321 15.01 -15.23 4.18
CA ARG A 321 13.66 -15.37 3.61
C ARG A 321 13.72 -15.56 2.08
N VAL A 322 14.50 -14.75 1.37
CA VAL A 322 14.72 -14.91 -0.09
C VAL A 322 15.21 -16.33 -0.42
N PHE A 323 16.24 -16.81 0.28
CA PHE A 323 16.77 -18.17 0.13
C PHE A 323 15.69 -19.25 0.32
N ARG A 324 14.82 -19.09 1.32
CA ARG A 324 13.72 -20.03 1.60
C ARG A 324 12.64 -20.02 0.52
N LEU A 325 12.26 -18.85 0.02
CA LEU A 325 11.19 -18.71 -0.97
C LEU A 325 11.60 -19.22 -2.36
N CYS A 326 12.83 -18.92 -2.80
CA CYS A 326 13.32 -19.40 -4.10
C CYS A 326 13.65 -20.91 -4.10
N GLY A 327 13.84 -21.51 -2.93
CA GLY A 327 14.22 -22.91 -2.77
C GLY A 327 15.66 -23.23 -3.19
N TRP A 328 16.16 -24.39 -2.76
CA TRP A 328 17.57 -24.79 -2.95
C TRP A 328 17.98 -24.96 -4.42
N ARG A 329 17.08 -25.44 -5.30
CA ARG A 329 17.42 -25.74 -6.71
C ARG A 329 17.58 -24.48 -7.58
N ARG A 330 16.68 -23.48 -7.46
CA ARG A 330 16.85 -22.18 -8.13
C ARG A 330 17.92 -21.33 -7.43
N GLY A 331 18.01 -21.42 -6.10
CA GLY A 331 19.01 -20.72 -5.29
C GLY A 331 20.45 -21.11 -5.60
N ARG A 332 20.74 -22.37 -5.98
CA ARG A 332 22.12 -22.80 -6.30
C ARG A 332 22.77 -22.08 -7.49
N ARG A 333 22.00 -21.43 -8.37
CA ARG A 333 22.57 -20.57 -9.43
C ARG A 333 22.76 -19.12 -8.99
N GLN A 334 21.99 -18.65 -8.00
CA GLN A 334 21.97 -17.26 -7.54
C GLN A 334 22.70 -17.06 -6.20
N TRP A 335 23.06 -18.12 -5.46
CA TRP A 335 23.60 -17.98 -4.09
C TRP A 335 24.92 -17.20 -4.03
N MET A 336 25.81 -17.34 -5.02
CA MET A 336 27.04 -16.54 -5.07
C MET A 336 26.73 -15.05 -5.19
N ARG A 337 25.70 -14.73 -5.98
CA ARG A 337 25.22 -13.36 -6.13
C ARG A 337 24.57 -12.88 -4.84
N TRP A 338 23.69 -13.67 -4.22
CA TRP A 338 23.06 -13.30 -2.96
C TRP A 338 24.07 -13.14 -1.83
N LEU A 339 25.11 -13.97 -1.80
CA LEU A 339 26.22 -13.80 -0.86
C LEU A 339 26.86 -12.42 -1.09
N ARG A 340 27.32 -12.12 -2.31
CA ARG A 340 27.91 -10.81 -2.65
C ARG A 340 26.98 -9.64 -2.34
N LEU A 341 25.69 -9.75 -2.66
CA LEU A 341 24.70 -8.72 -2.37
C LEU A 341 24.45 -8.57 -0.88
N SER A 342 24.45 -9.66 -0.09
CA SER A 342 24.26 -9.58 1.36
C SER A 342 25.35 -8.83 2.10
N TRP A 343 26.53 -8.69 1.48
CA TRP A 343 27.61 -7.83 1.97
C TRP A 343 27.43 -6.36 1.58
N LYS A 344 26.63 -6.08 0.55
CA LYS A 344 26.40 -4.73 0.02
C LYS A 344 25.10 -4.12 0.51
N THR A 345 23.99 -4.84 0.34
CA THR A 345 22.64 -4.33 0.58
C THR A 345 21.68 -5.39 1.13
N GLY A 346 20.67 -4.94 1.90
CA GLY A 346 19.51 -5.74 2.24
C GLY A 346 18.60 -5.96 1.02
N PRO A 347 17.86 -7.10 0.92
CA PRO A 347 17.03 -7.37 -0.25
C PRO A 347 15.89 -6.36 -0.42
N ARG A 348 15.46 -5.69 0.66
CA ARG A 348 14.48 -4.59 0.63
C ARG A 348 15.08 -3.33 0.04
N PHE A 349 16.27 -2.96 0.50
CA PHE A 349 16.97 -1.76 0.05
C PHE A 349 17.33 -1.86 -1.44
N GLY A 350 17.87 -2.98 -1.91
CA GLY A 350 18.11 -3.15 -3.35
C GLY A 350 16.87 -3.07 -4.24
N VAL A 351 15.66 -3.36 -3.71
CA VAL A 351 14.40 -3.15 -4.44
C VAL A 351 13.96 -1.69 -4.39
N TYR A 352 14.11 -1.03 -3.24
CA TYR A 352 13.80 0.40 -3.10
C TYR A 352 14.73 1.25 -3.96
N GLU A 353 16.04 1.08 -3.85
CA GLU A 353 17.05 1.80 -4.62
C GLU A 353 16.75 1.73 -6.12
N ALA A 354 16.59 0.51 -6.66
CA ALA A 354 16.28 0.32 -8.07
C ALA A 354 14.95 0.96 -8.50
N ALA A 355 13.95 1.03 -7.62
CA ALA A 355 12.65 1.63 -7.93
C ALA A 355 12.68 3.15 -7.88
N LEU A 356 13.32 3.71 -6.85
CA LEU A 356 13.45 5.14 -6.64
C LEU A 356 14.29 5.77 -7.74
N GLU A 357 15.45 5.19 -8.05
CA GLU A 357 16.33 5.69 -9.11
C GLU A 357 15.62 5.68 -10.46
N LEU A 358 14.91 4.59 -10.79
CA LEU A 358 14.14 4.50 -12.03
C LEU A 358 13.03 5.56 -12.12
N LEU A 359 12.29 5.80 -11.04
CA LEU A 359 11.19 6.77 -11.04
C LEU A 359 11.66 8.22 -11.00
N PHE A 360 12.64 8.53 -10.15
CA PHE A 360 13.17 9.89 -10.01
C PHE A 360 13.84 10.32 -11.31
N HIS A 361 14.65 9.46 -11.91
CA HIS A 361 15.25 9.71 -13.22
C HIS A 361 14.18 9.86 -14.32
N ALA A 362 13.14 9.01 -14.34
CA ALA A 362 12.06 9.17 -15.32
C ALA A 362 11.29 10.49 -15.15
N SER A 363 11.06 10.94 -13.91
CA SER A 363 10.33 12.19 -13.63
C SER A 363 11.15 13.44 -13.95
N SER A 364 12.47 13.43 -13.75
CA SER A 364 13.33 14.54 -14.15
C SER A 364 13.41 14.67 -15.67
N LEU A 365 13.41 13.53 -16.37
CA LEU A 365 13.41 13.48 -17.82
C LEU A 365 12.06 13.86 -18.45
N ALA A 366 10.92 13.59 -17.81
CA ALA A 366 9.61 13.97 -18.35
C ALA A 366 9.44 15.50 -18.51
N GLY A 367 10.30 16.30 -17.87
CA GLY A 367 10.41 17.75 -18.06
C GLY A 367 11.32 18.20 -19.21
N GLY A 368 11.96 17.28 -19.96
CA GLY A 368 12.90 17.59 -21.04
C GLY A 368 12.90 16.57 -22.19
N THR A 369 13.32 16.99 -23.38
CA THR A 369 13.38 16.14 -24.58
C THR A 369 14.66 15.29 -24.54
N LEU A 370 14.61 13.95 -24.40
CA LEU A 370 15.82 13.13 -24.49
C LEU A 370 15.68 11.76 -25.20
N ASN A 371 16.81 11.34 -25.77
CA ASN A 371 17.04 10.16 -26.59
C ASN A 371 17.13 8.89 -25.74
N GLN A 372 16.45 7.82 -26.16
CA GLN A 372 16.36 6.51 -25.51
C GLN A 372 17.71 5.80 -25.24
N THR A 373 18.81 6.29 -25.80
CA THR A 373 20.15 5.68 -25.75
C THR A 373 20.90 5.92 -24.43
N GLU A 374 20.64 7.00 -23.70
CA GLU A 374 21.33 7.28 -22.41
C GLU A 374 20.79 6.42 -21.26
N LEU A 375 19.50 6.08 -21.28
CA LEU A 375 18.85 5.22 -20.27
C LEU A 375 19.36 3.76 -20.25
N GLY A 376 19.98 3.28 -21.33
CA GLY A 376 20.29 1.86 -21.50
C GLY A 376 21.48 1.34 -20.68
N ALA A 377 22.45 2.20 -20.34
CA ALA A 377 23.65 1.79 -19.60
C ALA A 377 23.38 1.62 -18.10
N ASP A 378 22.61 2.54 -17.51
CA ASP A 378 22.34 2.61 -16.06
C ASP A 378 21.38 1.50 -15.60
N PHE A 379 20.43 1.08 -16.43
CA PHE A 379 19.48 0.00 -16.08
C PHE A 379 20.14 -1.35 -15.81
N CYS A 380 21.29 -1.61 -16.43
CA CYS A 380 22.04 -2.84 -16.18
C CYS A 380 22.57 -2.90 -14.74
N ASP A 381 22.88 -1.76 -14.13
CA ASP A 381 23.36 -1.67 -12.75
C ASP A 381 22.20 -1.80 -11.75
N LEU A 382 21.03 -1.20 -12.03
CA LEU A 382 19.83 -1.40 -11.21
C LEU A 382 19.37 -2.85 -11.15
N HIS A 383 19.48 -3.57 -12.27
CA HIS A 383 19.20 -5.01 -12.29
C HIS A 383 20.10 -5.81 -11.35
N ARG A 384 21.32 -5.34 -11.06
CA ARG A 384 22.28 -6.03 -10.19
C ARG A 384 21.88 -5.94 -8.72
N LEU A 385 21.19 -4.87 -8.31
CA LEU A 385 20.70 -4.64 -6.94
C LEU A 385 19.60 -5.63 -6.53
N LEU A 386 18.83 -6.14 -7.49
CA LEU A 386 17.65 -6.97 -7.21
C LEU A 386 18.01 -8.39 -6.73
N PRO A 387 17.24 -8.95 -5.76
CA PRO A 387 17.44 -10.34 -5.32
C PRO A 387 17.39 -11.35 -6.46
N VAL A 388 16.39 -11.27 -7.34
CA VAL A 388 16.27 -12.13 -8.52
C VAL A 388 16.32 -11.24 -9.76
N ALA A 389 17.33 -11.46 -10.62
CA ALA A 389 17.34 -10.84 -11.94
C ALA A 389 16.27 -11.52 -12.81
N GLY A 390 15.53 -10.73 -13.58
CA GLY A 390 14.63 -11.24 -14.62
C GLY A 390 15.37 -12.17 -15.56
N GLN A 391 14.66 -13.15 -16.13
CA GLN A 391 15.27 -14.00 -17.16
C GLN A 391 15.66 -13.11 -18.35
N ARG A 392 16.96 -13.09 -18.68
CA ARG A 392 17.46 -12.59 -19.96
C ARG A 392 16.95 -13.52 -21.04
N GLU A 393 15.72 -13.32 -21.50
CA GLU A 393 15.30 -13.89 -22.78
C GLU A 393 16.17 -13.21 -23.86
N GLY A 394 16.75 -14.03 -24.74
CA GLY A 394 17.89 -13.69 -25.61
C GLY A 394 17.70 -12.57 -26.65
N ASN A 395 16.68 -11.72 -26.52
CA ASN A 395 16.52 -10.51 -27.31
C ASN A 395 17.10 -9.30 -26.58
N ARG A 396 17.98 -8.57 -27.29
CA ARG A 396 18.57 -7.27 -26.86
C ARG A 396 17.52 -6.21 -26.50
N GLU A 397 16.26 -6.41 -26.88
CA GLU A 397 15.11 -5.55 -26.53
C GLU A 397 14.60 -5.74 -25.08
N SER A 398 15.06 -6.77 -24.36
CA SER A 398 14.60 -7.09 -22.98
C SER A 398 15.23 -6.25 -21.86
N ASN A 399 16.08 -5.26 -22.17
CA ASN A 399 16.78 -4.40 -21.20
C ASN A 399 16.14 -3.01 -21.01
N GLY A 400 14.90 -2.80 -21.46
CA GLY A 400 14.21 -1.50 -21.32
C GLY A 400 13.63 -1.24 -19.92
N ALA A 401 13.33 0.03 -19.62
CA ALA A 401 12.73 0.49 -18.36
C ALA A 401 11.49 -0.32 -17.93
N HIS A 402 10.68 -0.76 -18.90
CA HIS A 402 9.50 -1.61 -18.66
C HIS A 402 9.86 -2.99 -18.07
N ALA A 403 10.90 -3.64 -18.60
CA ALA A 403 11.33 -4.95 -18.14
C ALA A 403 11.99 -4.86 -16.75
N LEU A 404 12.75 -3.79 -16.51
CA LEU A 404 13.29 -3.49 -15.19
C LEU A 404 12.17 -3.25 -14.17
N ALA A 405 11.18 -2.39 -14.49
CA ALA A 405 10.02 -2.15 -13.65
C ALA A 405 9.26 -3.44 -13.31
N ALA A 406 9.00 -4.30 -14.30
CA ALA A 406 8.38 -5.61 -14.07
C ALA A 406 9.20 -6.50 -13.13
N THR A 407 10.53 -6.48 -13.26
CA THR A 407 11.44 -7.24 -12.39
C THR A 407 11.43 -6.70 -10.95
N ILE A 408 11.45 -5.38 -10.78
CA ILE A 408 11.35 -4.70 -9.48
C ILE A 408 10.05 -5.10 -8.79
N ILE A 409 8.91 -4.97 -9.49
CA ILE A 409 7.59 -5.34 -8.98
C ILE A 409 7.54 -6.81 -8.58
N SER A 410 8.07 -7.71 -9.40
CA SER A 410 8.11 -9.14 -9.06
C SER A 410 8.90 -9.40 -7.77
N ASN A 411 10.06 -8.78 -7.59
CA ASN A 411 10.85 -8.93 -6.36
C ASN A 411 10.14 -8.32 -5.15
N TYR A 412 9.51 -7.16 -5.31
CA TYR A 412 8.70 -6.52 -4.27
C TYR A 412 7.55 -7.44 -3.82
N GLN A 413 6.76 -7.94 -4.78
CA GLN A 413 5.64 -8.84 -4.52
C GLN A 413 6.08 -10.16 -3.90
N GLU A 414 7.14 -10.80 -4.39
CA GLU A 414 7.56 -12.11 -3.88
C GLU A 414 8.23 -12.03 -2.51
N PHE A 415 9.12 -11.05 -2.29
CA PHE A 415 10.00 -11.03 -1.13
C PHE A 415 9.56 -10.05 -0.04
N LEU A 416 8.91 -8.94 -0.42
CA LEU A 416 8.63 -7.84 0.49
C LEU A 416 7.16 -7.74 0.87
N THR A 417 6.22 -8.07 -0.02
CA THR A 417 4.81 -8.10 0.38
C THR A 417 4.60 -9.19 1.46
N GLY A 418 3.94 -8.81 2.55
CA GLY A 418 3.81 -9.65 3.75
C GLY A 418 5.07 -9.76 4.62
N THR A 419 6.11 -8.94 4.42
CA THR A 419 7.16 -8.66 5.44
C THR A 419 6.76 -7.47 6.31
N ARG A 420 5.55 -7.50 6.89
CA ARG A 420 5.15 -6.51 7.89
C ARG A 420 5.83 -6.90 9.21
N THR A 421 7.09 -6.50 9.38
CA THR A 421 7.88 -6.65 10.62
C THR A 421 8.17 -5.30 11.21
#